data_AF-A0A7S0AQN4-F1
#
_entry.id   AF-A0A7S0AQN4-F1
#
_cell.length_a   1.000
_cell.length_b   1.000
_cell.length_c   1.000
_cell.angle_alpha   90.00
_cell.angle_beta   90.00
_cell.angle_gamma   90.00
#
_symmetry.space_group_name_H-M   'P 1'
#
loop_
_entity.id
_entity.type
_entity.pdbx_description
1 polymer ?
#
loop_
_entity_poly.entity_id
_entity_poly.type
_entity_poly.pdbx_seq_one_letter_code
_entity_poly.pdbx_strand_id
1 'polypeptide(L)'
;GGRHRTMPSPPSMLGPLPGLGGSSKAADQEEEPPAIITVAGRNKDRENQDLQGVYHRIGLHHGRPAYRKPGTRTCIRYWSVADRWLIDREGLQESDICNAYAEQGGKRHPACDDLVWRVWETQHRQHIRDPEMLVTSAPSTLQVVGRACGKENWALNGEYKLAGLHQGRVVYQKAGKLKHAIRYWAIGDRWLIDLEGIRDVDVCNAYADARGSRHPGAPGLAWHVWDSAKGKHSLDSCLQSIVAPAVIELVGREPPKENLSMNGSYHIVGMHAGRPAYVKADGSNHAIRYWPREDRWLVDLDGLRDADVCNAYAEAAGGHDHPGDLKIVWHIWETSRGRHLTDPAVHTFVAPHWVRMTGRDAYKENSSINGDYELVNVVEGKAAYKKEGCDHVIRYWPGEDRWIIDLEAGFHGGDVANAYADAKGAEHPGNSELVWHIWETAQGRHVADEEVLAEAIWHSTPDWSKVPGAAKRNVVEVSTDKEGVEARHGGG
;
A
#
# COMPACT_ATOMS: atom_id res chain seq x y z
N GLY A 1 75.91 -35.76 20.22
CA GLY A 1 75.10 -36.99 20.08
C GLY A 1 73.76 -36.76 20.73
N GLY A 2 72.68 -36.88 19.97
CA GLY A 2 71.31 -36.60 20.42
C GLY A 2 70.43 -36.32 19.20
N ARG A 3 69.96 -37.39 18.54
CA ARG A 3 69.16 -37.35 17.31
C ARG A 3 67.71 -37.03 17.64
N HIS A 4 67.18 -35.93 17.13
CA HIS A 4 65.73 -35.69 17.04
C HIS A 4 65.14 -36.57 15.91
N ARG A 5 64.18 -37.41 16.25
CA ARG A 5 63.32 -38.17 15.32
C ARG A 5 62.26 -37.24 14.74
N THR A 6 62.23 -37.12 13.42
CA THR A 6 61.11 -36.61 12.63
C THR A 6 60.00 -37.67 12.55
N MET A 7 58.76 -37.26 12.83
CA MET A 7 57.55 -38.06 12.62
C MET A 7 57.12 -37.97 11.14
N PRO A 8 56.62 -39.06 10.52
CA PRO A 8 56.13 -39.02 9.14
C PRO A 8 54.69 -38.47 9.08
N SER A 9 54.44 -37.67 8.04
CA SER A 9 53.11 -37.18 7.66
C SER A 9 52.17 -38.33 7.26
N PRO A 10 50.84 -38.23 7.52
CA PRO A 10 49.88 -39.23 7.08
C PRO A 10 49.60 -39.11 5.57
N PRO A 11 49.17 -40.21 4.91
CA PRO A 11 48.89 -40.21 3.49
C PRO A 11 47.55 -39.56 3.17
N SER A 12 47.59 -38.68 2.16
CA SER A 12 46.42 -38.14 1.46
C SER A 12 45.67 -39.27 0.75
N MET A 13 44.48 -39.59 1.27
CA MET A 13 43.49 -40.45 0.62
C MET A 13 42.38 -39.55 0.06
N LEU A 14 42.54 -39.13 -1.20
CA LEU A 14 41.46 -38.56 -2.00
C LEU A 14 40.49 -39.68 -2.39
N GLY A 15 39.46 -39.89 -1.58
CA GLY A 15 38.28 -40.66 -1.96
C GLY A 15 37.27 -39.79 -2.73
N PRO A 16 36.51 -40.37 -3.69
CA PRO A 16 35.49 -39.63 -4.44
C PRO A 16 34.34 -39.23 -3.50
N LEU A 17 34.04 -37.93 -3.47
CA LEU A 17 32.92 -37.36 -2.73
C LEU A 17 31.59 -37.93 -3.27
N PRO A 18 30.71 -38.49 -2.43
CA PRO A 18 29.37 -38.89 -2.85
C PRO A 18 28.58 -37.64 -3.24
N GLY A 19 28.05 -37.66 -4.46
CA GLY A 19 27.25 -36.58 -5.02
C GLY A 19 26.02 -36.29 -4.17
N LEU A 20 26.08 -35.18 -3.44
CA LEU A 20 24.94 -34.50 -2.82
C LEU A 20 24.11 -33.82 -3.93
N GLY A 21 23.54 -34.62 -4.82
CA GLY A 21 22.53 -34.23 -5.81
C GLY A 21 21.12 -34.44 -5.25
N GLY A 22 20.91 -34.15 -3.97
CA GLY A 22 19.58 -34.07 -3.40
C GLY A 22 18.94 -32.76 -3.85
N SER A 23 18.36 -32.76 -5.05
CA SER A 23 17.32 -31.79 -5.40
C SER A 23 16.23 -31.97 -4.35
N SER A 24 16.29 -31.17 -3.28
CA SER A 24 15.15 -30.97 -2.40
C SER A 24 14.07 -30.45 -3.34
N LYS A 25 13.15 -31.34 -3.74
CA LYS A 25 11.85 -30.91 -4.22
C LYS A 25 11.41 -29.91 -3.17
N ALA A 26 11.47 -28.63 -3.51
CA ALA A 26 10.95 -27.57 -2.68
C ALA A 26 9.54 -28.05 -2.39
N ALA A 27 9.32 -28.54 -1.16
CA ALA A 27 8.00 -28.98 -0.75
C ALA A 27 7.15 -27.76 -1.03
N ASP A 28 6.20 -27.88 -1.95
CA ASP A 28 5.34 -26.79 -2.42
C ASP A 28 4.83 -26.10 -1.17
N GLN A 29 5.48 -25.00 -0.78
CA GLN A 29 5.07 -24.23 0.38
C GLN A 29 3.71 -23.75 -0.02
N GLU A 30 2.69 -24.25 0.67
CA GLU A 30 1.32 -23.96 0.35
C GLU A 30 1.15 -22.45 0.46
N GLU A 31 1.14 -21.77 -0.68
CA GLU A 31 0.99 -20.31 -0.73
C GLU A 31 -0.31 -19.96 -0.03
N GLU A 32 -0.21 -19.26 1.11
CA GLU A 32 -1.39 -18.87 1.86
C GLU A 32 -2.26 -17.97 0.97
N PRO A 33 -3.56 -18.25 0.84
CA PRO A 33 -4.43 -17.40 0.05
C PRO A 33 -4.39 -15.96 0.54
N PRO A 34 -4.19 -14.98 -0.35
CA PRO A 34 -4.09 -13.57 0.04
C PRO A 34 -5.36 -13.13 0.76
N ALA A 35 -5.23 -12.27 1.77
CA ALA A 35 -6.37 -11.72 2.51
C ALA A 35 -7.18 -10.72 1.67
N ILE A 36 -6.51 -10.04 0.74
CA ILE A 36 -7.08 -9.02 -0.13
C ILE A 36 -6.66 -9.33 -1.57
N ILE A 37 -7.61 -9.23 -2.49
CA ILE A 37 -7.37 -9.37 -3.93
C ILE A 37 -8.04 -8.21 -4.66
N THR A 38 -7.53 -7.86 -5.83
CA THR A 38 -8.08 -6.80 -6.67
C THR A 38 -8.51 -7.37 -8.01
N VAL A 39 -9.73 -7.02 -8.43
CA VAL A 39 -10.22 -7.23 -9.79
C VAL A 39 -9.99 -5.95 -10.57
N ALA A 40 -9.27 -5.99 -11.69
CA ALA A 40 -8.88 -4.81 -12.45
C ALA A 40 -8.79 -5.06 -13.96
N GLY A 41 -8.65 -3.97 -14.71
CA GLY A 41 -8.22 -3.94 -16.11
C GLY A 41 -9.35 -3.81 -17.15
N ARG A 42 -10.62 -3.95 -16.77
CA ARG A 42 -11.73 -3.81 -17.72
C ARG A 42 -12.04 -2.32 -17.99
N ASN A 43 -12.28 -1.96 -19.25
CA ASN A 43 -12.64 -0.58 -19.61
C ASN A 43 -13.96 -0.14 -18.93
N LYS A 44 -14.00 1.11 -18.44
CA LYS A 44 -15.17 1.73 -17.78
C LYS A 44 -16.43 1.77 -18.64
N ASP A 45 -16.27 1.77 -19.96
CA ASP A 45 -17.39 1.82 -20.90
C ASP A 45 -17.97 0.43 -21.23
N ARG A 46 -17.37 -0.67 -20.72
CA ARG A 46 -17.83 -2.04 -20.98
C ARG A 46 -18.83 -2.50 -19.92
N GLU A 47 -19.74 -3.39 -20.29
CA GLU A 47 -20.64 -4.02 -19.31
C GLU A 47 -19.86 -4.77 -18.24
N ASN A 48 -20.43 -4.93 -17.04
CA ASN A 48 -19.77 -5.60 -15.91
C ASN A 48 -18.49 -4.91 -15.41
N GLN A 49 -18.28 -3.62 -15.72
CA GLN A 49 -17.17 -2.84 -15.17
C GLN A 49 -17.23 -2.71 -13.64
N ASP A 50 -18.43 -2.80 -13.06
CA ASP A 50 -18.70 -2.78 -11.62
C ASP A 50 -18.08 -3.96 -10.85
N LEU A 51 -17.69 -5.04 -11.55
CA LEU A 51 -16.95 -6.16 -10.94
C LEU A 51 -15.55 -5.75 -10.49
N GLN A 52 -14.99 -4.66 -11.03
CA GLN A 52 -13.68 -4.16 -10.64
C GLN A 52 -13.69 -3.60 -9.22
N GLY A 53 -12.56 -3.72 -8.53
CA GLY A 53 -12.38 -3.23 -7.17
C GLY A 53 -11.65 -4.20 -6.26
N VAL A 54 -11.59 -3.84 -4.99
CA VAL A 54 -10.93 -4.61 -3.93
C VAL A 54 -11.92 -5.61 -3.33
N TYR A 55 -11.46 -6.83 -3.08
CA TYR A 55 -12.23 -7.90 -2.45
C TYR A 55 -11.47 -8.43 -1.23
N HIS A 56 -12.20 -8.62 -0.13
CA HIS A 56 -11.66 -9.11 1.14
C HIS A 56 -12.04 -10.57 1.34
N ARG A 57 -11.11 -11.38 1.83
CA ARG A 57 -11.33 -12.79 2.18
C ARG A 57 -12.37 -12.88 3.29
N ILE A 58 -13.50 -13.55 3.04
CA ILE A 58 -14.61 -13.70 3.99
C ILE A 58 -14.72 -15.11 4.60
N GLY A 59 -13.86 -16.04 4.18
CA GLY A 59 -13.84 -17.40 4.70
C GLY A 59 -13.56 -18.43 3.60
N LEU A 60 -14.06 -19.65 3.82
CA LEU A 60 -13.98 -20.75 2.86
C LEU A 60 -15.37 -21.08 2.28
N HIS A 61 -15.41 -21.44 1.01
CA HIS A 61 -16.58 -21.94 0.29
C HIS A 61 -16.12 -23.06 -0.64
N HIS A 62 -16.76 -24.24 -0.56
CA HIS A 62 -16.30 -25.47 -1.22
C HIS A 62 -14.81 -25.79 -0.97
N GLY A 63 -14.34 -25.57 0.27
CA GLY A 63 -12.95 -25.83 0.68
C GLY A 63 -11.91 -24.87 0.12
N ARG A 64 -12.34 -23.78 -0.54
CA ARG A 64 -11.48 -22.76 -1.16
C ARG A 64 -11.77 -21.37 -0.60
N PRO A 65 -10.81 -20.43 -0.64
CA PRO A 65 -11.03 -19.06 -0.17
C PRO A 65 -12.14 -18.38 -0.97
N ALA A 66 -13.04 -17.70 -0.25
CA ALA A 66 -14.07 -16.85 -0.82
C ALA A 66 -13.79 -15.39 -0.47
N TYR A 67 -14.14 -14.50 -1.38
CA TYR A 67 -13.85 -13.07 -1.28
C TYR A 67 -15.11 -12.25 -1.52
N ARG A 68 -15.26 -11.10 -0.86
CA ARG A 68 -16.39 -10.19 -1.05
C ARG A 68 -15.90 -8.78 -1.31
N LYS A 69 -16.52 -8.12 -2.28
CA LYS A 69 -16.32 -6.70 -2.53
C LYS A 69 -17.08 -5.89 -1.46
N PRO A 70 -16.41 -5.02 -0.68
CA PRO A 70 -17.04 -4.18 0.33
C PRO A 70 -18.24 -3.42 -0.24
N GLY A 71 -19.19 -3.02 0.60
CA GLY A 71 -20.38 -2.27 0.12
C GLY A 71 -21.44 -3.12 -0.60
N THR A 72 -21.04 -4.21 -1.26
CA THR A 72 -21.86 -4.98 -2.20
C THR A 72 -22.12 -6.42 -1.76
N ARG A 73 -22.99 -7.12 -2.49
CA ARG A 73 -23.14 -8.58 -2.39
C ARG A 73 -22.19 -9.33 -3.33
N THR A 74 -21.44 -8.61 -4.17
CA THR A 74 -20.55 -9.21 -5.16
C THR A 74 -19.43 -9.99 -4.47
N CYS A 75 -19.26 -11.25 -4.88
CA CYS A 75 -18.27 -12.14 -4.31
C CYS A 75 -17.48 -12.89 -5.39
N ILE A 76 -16.31 -13.39 -5.01
CA ILE A 76 -15.53 -14.36 -5.77
C ILE A 76 -15.53 -15.65 -4.99
N ARG A 77 -15.98 -16.75 -5.60
CA ARG A 77 -16.15 -18.04 -4.95
C ARG A 77 -15.71 -19.19 -5.86
N TYR A 78 -15.37 -20.32 -5.25
CA TYR A 78 -15.09 -21.55 -5.99
C TYR A 78 -16.35 -22.37 -6.19
N TRP A 79 -16.52 -22.93 -7.38
CA TRP A 79 -17.60 -23.83 -7.74
C TRP A 79 -17.04 -25.20 -8.08
N SER A 80 -17.24 -26.14 -7.17
CA SER A 80 -16.63 -27.48 -7.19
C SER A 80 -17.16 -28.37 -8.32
N VAL A 81 -18.42 -28.20 -8.74
CA VAL A 81 -19.05 -29.05 -9.76
C VAL A 81 -18.37 -28.91 -11.13
N ALA A 82 -17.92 -27.70 -11.47
CA ALA A 82 -17.28 -27.41 -12.75
C ALA A 82 -15.79 -27.03 -12.62
N ASP A 83 -15.23 -27.10 -11.42
CA ASP A 83 -13.85 -26.71 -11.11
C ASP A 83 -13.50 -25.27 -11.56
N ARG A 84 -14.31 -24.29 -11.13
CA ARG A 84 -14.20 -22.89 -11.57
C ARG A 84 -14.17 -21.90 -10.43
N TRP A 85 -13.48 -20.78 -10.65
CA TRP A 85 -13.69 -19.55 -9.89
C TRP A 85 -14.79 -18.74 -10.54
N LEU A 86 -15.76 -18.26 -9.77
CA LEU A 86 -16.90 -17.47 -10.22
C LEU A 86 -16.88 -16.09 -9.56
N ILE A 87 -17.29 -15.05 -10.29
CA ILE A 87 -17.67 -13.74 -9.74
C ILE A 87 -19.18 -13.57 -9.89
N ASP A 88 -19.86 -13.32 -8.77
CA ASP A 88 -21.32 -13.35 -8.66
C ASP A 88 -21.81 -12.15 -7.83
N ARG A 89 -22.76 -11.38 -8.37
CA ARG A 89 -23.39 -10.22 -7.70
C ARG A 89 -24.35 -10.61 -6.57
N GLU A 90 -24.83 -11.85 -6.55
CA GLU A 90 -25.83 -12.31 -5.59
C GLU A 90 -25.21 -12.98 -4.35
N GLY A 91 -23.87 -12.98 -4.25
CA GLY A 91 -23.14 -13.48 -3.09
C GLY A 91 -22.79 -14.97 -3.18
N LEU A 92 -22.66 -15.62 -2.03
CA LEU A 92 -22.23 -17.02 -1.93
C LEU A 92 -23.39 -17.96 -2.29
N GLN A 93 -23.63 -18.15 -3.58
CA GLN A 93 -24.66 -19.05 -4.09
C GLN A 93 -24.16 -20.47 -4.33
N GLU A 94 -25.10 -21.42 -4.33
CA GLU A 94 -24.90 -22.81 -4.77
C GLU A 94 -25.38 -23.00 -6.22
N SER A 95 -25.10 -22.02 -7.08
CA SER A 95 -25.48 -22.01 -8.50
C SER A 95 -24.25 -21.76 -9.39
N ASP A 96 -24.37 -22.09 -10.68
CA ASP A 96 -23.39 -21.79 -11.72
C ASP A 96 -23.68 -20.45 -12.45
N ILE A 97 -24.76 -19.76 -12.08
CA ILE A 97 -25.10 -18.44 -12.59
C ILE A 97 -24.07 -17.44 -12.07
N CYS A 98 -23.35 -16.79 -12.99
CA CYS A 98 -22.27 -15.88 -12.63
C CYS A 98 -22.05 -14.81 -13.70
N ASN A 99 -21.45 -13.70 -13.29
CA ASN A 99 -21.10 -12.59 -14.17
C ASN A 99 -19.74 -12.79 -14.84
N ALA A 100 -18.82 -13.49 -14.16
CA ALA A 100 -17.54 -13.89 -14.74
C ALA A 100 -17.08 -15.23 -14.17
N TYR A 101 -16.26 -15.97 -14.91
CA TYR A 101 -15.60 -17.16 -14.41
C TYR A 101 -14.19 -17.36 -14.96
N ALA A 102 -13.38 -18.14 -14.24
CA ALA A 102 -12.11 -18.68 -14.72
C ALA A 102 -12.03 -20.17 -14.35
N GLU A 103 -11.52 -21.00 -15.26
CA GLU A 103 -11.25 -22.42 -14.95
C GLU A 103 -10.16 -22.49 -13.87
N GLN A 104 -10.35 -23.30 -12.83
CA GLN A 104 -9.47 -23.28 -11.65
C GLN A 104 -8.06 -23.73 -11.95
N GLY A 105 -7.88 -24.74 -12.82
CA GLY A 105 -6.57 -25.15 -13.33
C GLY A 105 -5.56 -25.53 -12.24
N GLY A 106 -6.04 -26.10 -11.12
CA GLY A 106 -5.21 -26.46 -9.96
C GLY A 106 -4.86 -25.29 -9.03
N LYS A 107 -5.25 -24.06 -9.36
CA LYS A 107 -4.94 -22.87 -8.55
C LYS A 107 -5.72 -22.85 -7.24
N ARG A 108 -5.04 -22.50 -6.15
CA ARG A 108 -5.65 -22.51 -4.79
C ARG A 108 -6.52 -21.29 -4.51
N HIS A 109 -6.32 -20.20 -5.23
CA HIS A 109 -7.04 -18.95 -5.09
C HIS A 109 -7.23 -18.27 -6.47
N PRO A 110 -8.18 -17.33 -6.61
CA PRO A 110 -8.48 -16.68 -7.89
C PRO A 110 -7.44 -15.62 -8.30
N ALA A 111 -6.59 -15.17 -7.38
CA ALA A 111 -5.55 -14.15 -7.63
C ALA A 111 -4.27 -14.71 -8.29
N CYS A 112 -4.41 -15.51 -9.35
CA CYS A 112 -3.29 -16.04 -10.10
C CYS A 112 -3.24 -15.40 -11.49
N ASP A 113 -2.10 -14.82 -11.85
CA ASP A 113 -1.90 -14.05 -13.09
C ASP A 113 -2.16 -14.87 -14.38
N ASP A 114 -2.12 -16.20 -14.30
CA ASP A 114 -2.34 -17.10 -15.44
C ASP A 114 -3.80 -17.57 -15.60
N LEU A 115 -4.70 -17.20 -14.70
CA LEU A 115 -6.12 -17.47 -14.84
C LEU A 115 -6.73 -16.57 -15.92
N VAL A 116 -7.42 -17.19 -16.88
CA VAL A 116 -8.09 -16.49 -17.97
C VAL A 116 -9.56 -16.30 -17.62
N TRP A 117 -9.93 -15.06 -17.34
CA TRP A 117 -11.31 -14.70 -17.02
C TRP A 117 -12.18 -14.60 -18.26
N ARG A 118 -13.42 -15.09 -18.12
CA ARG A 118 -14.48 -14.99 -19.12
C ARG A 118 -15.63 -14.25 -18.49
N VAL A 119 -16.08 -13.17 -19.12
CA VAL A 119 -17.13 -12.29 -18.61
C VAL A 119 -18.36 -12.46 -19.46
N TRP A 120 -19.53 -12.58 -18.83
CA TRP A 120 -20.79 -12.58 -19.55
C TRP A 120 -20.92 -11.30 -20.38
N GLU A 121 -21.30 -11.42 -21.65
CA GLU A 121 -21.63 -10.27 -22.48
C GLU A 121 -23.05 -10.39 -23.02
N THR A 122 -23.93 -9.47 -22.66
CA THR A 122 -25.35 -9.49 -23.02
C THR A 122 -25.56 -9.45 -24.53
N GLN A 123 -24.74 -8.68 -25.24
CA GLN A 123 -24.76 -8.62 -26.70
C GLN A 123 -24.49 -9.98 -27.35
N HIS A 124 -23.61 -10.78 -26.74
CA HIS A 124 -23.20 -12.08 -27.24
C HIS A 124 -23.95 -13.26 -26.61
N ARG A 125 -24.69 -13.01 -25.52
CA ARG A 125 -25.42 -14.00 -24.71
C ARG A 125 -24.56 -15.19 -24.29
N GLN A 126 -23.29 -14.94 -24.00
CA GLN A 126 -22.32 -15.94 -23.56
C GLN A 126 -21.18 -15.29 -22.78
N HIS A 127 -20.42 -16.09 -22.04
CA HIS A 127 -19.17 -15.65 -21.43
C HIS A 127 -18.03 -15.61 -22.47
N ILE A 128 -17.49 -14.42 -22.69
CA ILE A 128 -16.38 -14.19 -23.62
C ILE A 128 -15.09 -14.01 -22.84
N ARG A 129 -14.00 -14.57 -23.36
CA ARG A 129 -12.65 -14.36 -22.84
C ARG A 129 -12.34 -12.87 -22.79
N ASP A 130 -12.02 -12.36 -21.61
CA ASP A 130 -11.64 -10.97 -21.42
C ASP A 130 -10.16 -10.88 -21.01
N PRO A 131 -9.24 -10.64 -21.97
CA PRO A 131 -7.80 -10.61 -21.69
C PRO A 131 -7.39 -9.40 -20.83
N GLU A 132 -8.26 -8.39 -20.71
CA GLU A 132 -8.00 -7.20 -19.91
C GLU A 132 -8.36 -7.41 -18.43
N MET A 133 -9.33 -8.29 -18.15
CA MET A 133 -9.77 -8.57 -16.79
C MET A 133 -8.78 -9.50 -16.08
N LEU A 134 -8.35 -9.06 -14.90
CA LEU A 134 -7.43 -9.80 -14.05
C LEU A 134 -7.96 -9.86 -12.62
N VAL A 135 -7.55 -10.89 -11.91
CA VAL A 135 -7.67 -10.96 -10.45
C VAL A 135 -6.28 -11.19 -9.90
N THR A 136 -5.80 -10.28 -9.06
CA THR A 136 -4.42 -10.27 -8.57
C THR A 136 -4.34 -9.97 -7.08
N SER A 137 -3.27 -10.44 -6.45
CA SER A 137 -2.85 -10.03 -5.11
C SER A 137 -1.79 -8.93 -5.13
N ALA A 138 -1.45 -8.43 -6.32
CA ALA A 138 -0.53 -7.31 -6.44
C ALA A 138 -1.12 -6.06 -5.74
N PRO A 139 -0.26 -5.18 -5.19
CA PRO A 139 -0.69 -3.95 -4.55
C PRO A 139 -1.57 -3.08 -5.46
N SER A 140 -2.55 -2.40 -4.88
CA SER A 140 -3.40 -1.46 -5.61
C SER A 140 -2.66 -0.16 -5.96
N THR A 141 -1.65 0.21 -5.18
CA THR A 141 -0.82 1.40 -5.37
C THR A 141 0.65 1.11 -5.12
N LEU A 142 1.51 1.90 -5.76
CA LEU A 142 2.96 1.89 -5.58
C LEU A 142 3.47 3.32 -5.51
N GLN A 143 4.51 3.55 -4.71
CA GLN A 143 5.21 4.81 -4.64
C GLN A 143 6.56 4.69 -5.33
N VAL A 144 6.80 5.51 -6.35
CA VAL A 144 8.12 5.67 -6.94
C VAL A 144 8.77 6.89 -6.31
N VAL A 145 9.93 6.73 -5.69
CA VAL A 145 10.61 7.78 -4.93
C VAL A 145 12.11 7.76 -5.19
N GLY A 146 12.81 8.85 -4.86
CA GLY A 146 14.27 8.92 -4.87
C GLY A 146 14.92 9.83 -5.90
N ARG A 147 14.20 10.31 -6.92
CA ARG A 147 14.75 11.33 -7.84
C ARG A 147 14.58 12.72 -7.26
N ALA A 148 15.68 13.44 -7.06
CA ALA A 148 15.62 14.85 -6.64
C ALA A 148 14.97 15.72 -7.72
N CYS A 149 14.20 16.74 -7.31
CA CYS A 149 13.60 17.69 -8.25
C CYS A 149 14.68 18.40 -9.08
N GLY A 150 14.37 18.65 -10.35
CA GLY A 150 15.29 19.27 -11.30
C GLY A 150 16.32 18.33 -11.91
N LYS A 151 16.50 17.10 -11.37
CA LYS A 151 17.27 16.07 -12.08
C LYS A 151 16.49 15.54 -13.27
N GLU A 152 17.19 15.06 -14.30
CA GLU A 152 16.55 14.34 -15.42
C GLU A 152 15.60 13.26 -14.88
N ASN A 153 14.46 13.01 -15.53
CA ASN A 153 13.53 11.96 -15.10
C ASN A 153 12.99 12.12 -13.66
N TRP A 154 13.04 13.32 -13.04
CA TRP A 154 12.42 13.55 -11.71
C TRP A 154 10.91 13.26 -11.69
N ALA A 155 10.26 13.41 -12.84
CA ALA A 155 8.82 13.16 -13.02
C ALA A 155 8.41 11.68 -12.86
N LEU A 156 9.40 10.76 -12.77
CA LEU A 156 9.18 9.36 -12.40
C LEU A 156 8.65 9.23 -10.97
N ASN A 157 8.99 10.15 -10.06
CA ASN A 157 8.50 10.06 -8.69
C ASN A 157 6.98 10.27 -8.59
N GLY A 158 6.34 9.57 -7.66
CA GLY A 158 4.94 9.76 -7.28
C GLY A 158 4.19 8.44 -7.15
N GLU A 159 2.89 8.55 -6.95
CA GLU A 159 1.99 7.41 -6.81
C GLU A 159 1.55 6.85 -8.17
N TYR A 160 1.66 5.55 -8.33
CA TYR A 160 1.14 4.79 -9.46
C TYR A 160 0.06 3.82 -8.97
N LYS A 161 -1.10 3.83 -9.64
CA LYS A 161 -2.26 2.99 -9.31
C LYS A 161 -2.34 1.81 -10.26
N LEU A 162 -2.75 0.64 -9.76
CA LEU A 162 -3.00 -0.53 -10.59
C LEU A 162 -4.05 -0.19 -11.65
N ALA A 163 -3.67 -0.36 -12.92
CA ALA A 163 -4.50 0.04 -14.06
C ALA A 163 -5.00 -1.17 -14.87
N GLY A 164 -4.34 -2.32 -14.81
CA GLY A 164 -4.75 -3.52 -15.55
C GLY A 164 -3.61 -4.51 -15.77
N LEU A 165 -3.62 -5.18 -16.93
CA LEU A 165 -2.50 -6.01 -17.41
C LEU A 165 -1.79 -5.39 -18.61
N HIS A 166 -0.49 -5.65 -18.70
CA HIS A 166 0.33 -5.45 -19.89
C HIS A 166 1.26 -6.65 -20.05
N GLN A 167 1.19 -7.34 -21.18
CA GLN A 167 2.01 -8.53 -21.48
C GLN A 167 1.94 -9.61 -20.38
N GLY A 168 0.74 -9.86 -19.86
CA GLY A 168 0.49 -10.93 -18.87
C GLY A 168 0.90 -10.60 -17.43
N ARG A 169 1.27 -9.35 -17.14
CA ARG A 169 1.60 -8.87 -15.79
C ARG A 169 0.86 -7.58 -15.47
N VAL A 170 0.73 -7.25 -14.19
CA VAL A 170 0.11 -6.01 -13.74
C VAL A 170 0.80 -4.78 -14.34
N VAL A 171 0.00 -3.77 -14.71
CA VAL A 171 0.48 -2.46 -15.13
C VAL A 171 -0.05 -1.41 -14.17
N TYR A 172 0.80 -0.44 -13.84
CA TYR A 172 0.44 0.67 -12.98
C TYR A 172 0.51 1.97 -13.75
N GLN A 173 -0.40 2.91 -13.48
CA GLN A 173 -0.45 4.20 -14.15
C GLN A 173 -0.48 5.32 -13.12
N LYS A 174 0.30 6.37 -13.38
CA LYS A 174 0.31 7.58 -12.56
C LYS A 174 -1.01 8.33 -12.78
N ALA A 175 -1.65 8.78 -11.70
CA ALA A 175 -2.88 9.55 -11.82
C ALA A 175 -2.65 10.91 -12.51
N GLY A 176 -3.69 11.43 -13.16
CA GLY A 176 -3.69 12.75 -13.79
C GLY A 176 -3.61 12.72 -15.32
N LYS A 177 -3.22 13.84 -15.92
CA LYS A 177 -3.12 14.00 -17.38
C LYS A 177 -1.87 13.35 -17.98
N LEU A 178 -0.89 13.05 -17.12
CA LEU A 178 0.35 12.42 -17.54
C LEU A 178 0.10 10.95 -17.82
N LYS A 179 0.67 10.46 -18.92
CA LYS A 179 0.46 9.06 -19.33
C LYS A 179 1.39 8.08 -18.61
N HIS A 180 2.19 8.51 -17.62
CA HIS A 180 3.29 7.72 -17.07
C HIS A 180 2.79 6.36 -16.56
N ALA A 181 3.51 5.30 -16.90
CA ALA A 181 3.15 3.95 -16.49
C ALA A 181 4.38 3.14 -16.02
N ILE A 182 4.13 2.15 -15.17
CA ILE A 182 5.06 1.06 -14.88
C ILE A 182 4.48 -0.20 -15.50
N ARG A 183 5.18 -0.77 -16.49
CA ARG A 183 4.71 -1.91 -17.29
C ARG A 183 5.76 -3.01 -17.34
N TYR A 184 5.30 -4.24 -17.56
CA TYR A 184 6.20 -5.37 -17.79
C TYR A 184 6.59 -5.48 -19.27
N TRP A 185 7.84 -5.86 -19.51
CA TRP A 185 8.40 -6.16 -20.82
C TRP A 185 8.86 -7.62 -20.86
N ALA A 186 8.04 -8.46 -21.50
CA ALA A 186 8.20 -9.91 -21.45
C ALA A 186 9.47 -10.40 -22.12
N ILE A 187 9.91 -9.74 -23.20
CA ILE A 187 11.12 -10.14 -23.94
C ILE A 187 12.38 -9.99 -23.08
N GLY A 188 12.44 -8.95 -22.26
CA GLY A 188 13.58 -8.66 -21.39
C GLY A 188 13.46 -9.19 -19.97
N ASP A 189 12.31 -9.73 -19.56
CA ASP A 189 11.96 -9.99 -18.15
C ASP A 189 12.22 -8.75 -17.26
N ARG A 190 11.66 -7.60 -17.65
CA ARG A 190 11.89 -6.30 -16.98
C ARG A 190 10.60 -5.57 -16.62
N TRP A 191 10.65 -4.84 -15.52
CA TRP A 191 9.73 -3.75 -15.23
C TRP A 191 10.28 -2.46 -15.82
N LEU A 192 9.45 -1.73 -16.56
CA LEU A 192 9.81 -0.47 -17.22
C LEU A 192 8.94 0.66 -16.67
N ILE A 193 9.55 1.81 -16.35
CA ILE A 193 8.83 3.07 -16.13
C ILE A 193 8.94 3.91 -17.41
N ASP A 194 7.79 4.24 -17.99
CA ASP A 194 7.66 4.90 -19.26
C ASP A 194 6.83 6.18 -19.11
N LEU A 195 7.42 7.34 -19.42
CA LEU A 195 6.72 8.63 -19.34
C LEU A 195 5.69 8.80 -20.45
N GLU A 196 5.76 8.01 -21.53
CA GLU A 196 4.78 8.02 -22.62
C GLU A 196 3.65 7.01 -22.41
N GLY A 197 3.74 6.22 -21.33
CA GLY A 197 2.70 5.32 -20.85
C GLY A 197 2.81 3.88 -21.30
N ILE A 198 1.65 3.26 -21.56
CA ILE A 198 1.57 1.82 -21.84
C ILE A 198 1.85 1.61 -23.33
N ARG A 199 2.99 0.99 -23.67
CA ARG A 199 3.45 0.76 -25.04
C ARG A 199 4.12 -0.61 -25.18
N ASP A 200 4.04 -1.20 -26.36
CA ASP A 200 4.70 -2.46 -26.71
C ASP A 200 6.11 -2.25 -27.31
N VAL A 201 6.94 -1.44 -26.64
CA VAL A 201 8.32 -1.16 -27.07
C VAL A 201 9.30 -1.22 -25.90
N ASP A 202 10.56 -1.56 -26.17
CA ASP A 202 11.67 -1.56 -25.20
C ASP A 202 12.31 -0.17 -25.05
N VAL A 203 11.48 0.87 -25.02
CA VAL A 203 11.90 2.26 -24.77
C VAL A 203 11.30 2.69 -23.45
N CYS A 204 12.15 3.13 -22.53
CA CYS A 204 11.73 3.51 -21.18
C CYS A 204 12.70 4.52 -20.54
N ASN A 205 12.20 5.23 -19.54
CA ASN A 205 12.98 6.18 -18.75
C ASN A 205 13.72 5.49 -17.60
N ALA A 206 13.17 4.39 -17.09
CA ALA A 206 13.83 3.53 -16.13
C ALA A 206 13.44 2.07 -16.30
N TYR A 207 14.30 1.14 -15.93
CA TYR A 207 13.96 -0.28 -15.84
C TYR A 207 14.53 -0.95 -14.59
N ALA A 208 13.93 -2.07 -14.20
CA ALA A 208 14.49 -3.01 -13.24
C ALA A 208 14.27 -4.44 -13.76
N ASP A 209 15.27 -5.31 -13.64
CA ASP A 209 15.10 -6.73 -13.98
C ASP A 209 14.07 -7.36 -13.04
N ALA A 210 13.04 -8.01 -13.60
CA ALA A 210 11.90 -8.47 -12.83
C ALA A 210 12.24 -9.64 -11.91
N ARG A 211 13.17 -10.54 -12.33
CA ARG A 211 13.66 -11.66 -11.50
C ARG A 211 12.52 -12.53 -10.95
N GLY A 212 11.48 -12.72 -11.76
CA GLY A 212 10.27 -13.46 -11.36
C GLY A 212 9.33 -12.74 -10.39
N SER A 213 9.61 -11.49 -10.01
CA SER A 213 8.69 -10.69 -9.18
C SER A 213 7.34 -10.50 -9.87
N ARG A 214 6.26 -10.55 -9.08
CA ARG A 214 4.88 -10.40 -9.59
C ARG A 214 4.48 -8.93 -9.81
N HIS A 215 5.15 -7.99 -9.15
CA HIS A 215 4.90 -6.56 -9.27
C HIS A 215 6.20 -5.75 -9.13
N PRO A 216 6.25 -4.52 -9.67
CA PRO A 216 7.45 -3.69 -9.66
C PRO A 216 7.77 -3.10 -8.28
N GLY A 217 6.90 -3.24 -7.28
CA GLY A 217 7.19 -2.87 -5.88
C GLY A 217 7.90 -3.93 -5.05
N ALA A 218 8.31 -5.05 -5.65
CA ALA A 218 8.97 -6.12 -4.90
C ALA A 218 10.29 -5.63 -4.28
N PRO A 219 10.58 -5.95 -3.00
CA PRO A 219 11.84 -5.59 -2.38
C PRO A 219 13.05 -6.11 -3.17
N GLY A 220 14.12 -5.29 -3.26
CA GLY A 220 15.38 -5.69 -3.90
C GLY A 220 15.47 -5.46 -5.42
N LEU A 221 14.43 -4.91 -6.06
CA LEU A 221 14.53 -4.45 -7.44
C LEU A 221 15.47 -3.23 -7.54
N ALA A 222 16.38 -3.27 -8.52
CA ALA A 222 17.40 -2.26 -8.72
C ALA A 222 17.12 -1.45 -10.00
N TRP A 223 16.73 -0.19 -9.83
CA TRP A 223 16.32 0.66 -10.94
C TRP A 223 17.52 1.26 -11.69
N HIS A 224 17.48 1.15 -13.01
CA HIS A 224 18.44 1.75 -13.93
C HIS A 224 17.73 2.87 -14.69
N VAL A 225 18.20 4.10 -14.54
CA VAL A 225 17.56 5.30 -15.11
C VAL A 225 18.35 5.78 -16.32
N TRP A 226 17.65 6.18 -17.38
CA TRP A 226 18.25 6.76 -18.57
C TRP A 226 19.01 8.05 -18.20
N ASP A 227 20.26 8.13 -18.62
CA ASP A 227 21.13 9.30 -18.46
C ASP A 227 21.44 9.83 -19.86
N SER A 228 20.76 10.92 -20.23
CA SER A 228 20.87 11.52 -21.57
C SER A 228 22.29 11.97 -21.91
N ALA A 229 23.08 12.38 -20.91
CA ALA A 229 24.47 12.79 -21.11
C ALA A 229 25.39 11.60 -21.43
N LYS A 230 25.06 10.41 -20.90
CA LYS A 230 25.81 9.16 -21.18
C LYS A 230 25.21 8.33 -22.31
N GLY A 231 24.01 8.65 -22.78
CA GLY A 231 23.28 7.88 -23.79
C GLY A 231 23.02 6.43 -23.38
N LYS A 232 22.84 6.16 -22.08
CA LYS A 232 22.59 4.81 -21.56
C LYS A 232 21.84 4.84 -20.23
N HIS A 233 21.19 3.74 -19.87
CA HIS A 233 20.69 3.54 -18.51
C HIS A 233 21.85 3.26 -17.55
N SER A 234 21.79 3.86 -16.38
CA SER A 234 22.75 3.64 -15.29
C SER A 234 22.02 3.34 -13.99
N LEU A 235 22.60 2.48 -13.16
CA LEU A 235 22.05 2.15 -11.85
C LEU A 235 21.83 3.43 -11.03
N ASP A 236 20.60 3.63 -10.57
CA ASP A 236 20.23 4.69 -9.65
C ASP A 236 19.89 4.07 -8.30
N SER A 237 20.83 4.14 -7.35
CA SER A 237 20.64 3.60 -6.01
C SER A 237 19.57 4.32 -5.19
N CYS A 238 19.15 5.52 -5.62
CA CYS A 238 18.15 6.32 -4.94
C CYS A 238 16.74 5.98 -5.42
N LEU A 239 16.57 5.69 -6.72
CA LEU A 239 15.25 5.38 -7.29
C LEU A 239 14.74 4.03 -6.78
N GLN A 240 13.58 4.06 -6.15
CA GLN A 240 12.95 2.90 -5.53
C GLN A 240 11.45 2.89 -5.86
N SER A 241 10.89 1.69 -5.93
CA SER A 241 9.46 1.42 -6.01
C SER A 241 9.03 0.71 -4.74
N ILE A 242 8.11 1.33 -3.99
CA ILE A 242 7.78 0.94 -2.63
C ILE A 242 6.28 0.61 -2.55
N VAL A 243 5.95 -0.52 -1.94
CA VAL A 243 4.58 -0.88 -1.56
C VAL A 243 4.32 -0.27 -0.18
N ALA A 244 3.87 0.98 -0.14
CA ALA A 244 3.51 1.64 1.09
C ALA A 244 2.58 2.83 0.83
N PRO A 245 1.79 3.26 1.82
CA PRO A 245 0.99 4.48 1.71
C PRO A 245 1.86 5.70 1.40
N ALA A 246 1.36 6.60 0.55
CA ALA A 246 2.03 7.88 0.26
C ALA A 246 2.13 8.79 1.49
N VAL A 247 1.10 8.73 2.34
CA VAL A 247 0.91 9.57 3.51
C VAL A 247 0.42 8.72 4.67
N ILE A 248 0.91 9.01 5.86
CA ILE A 248 0.45 8.46 7.14
C ILE A 248 0.18 9.63 8.07
N GLU A 249 -0.89 9.54 8.83
CA GLU A 249 -1.23 10.51 9.87
C GLU A 249 -0.79 9.99 11.22
N LEU A 250 -0.12 10.82 12.01
CA LEU A 250 0.18 10.57 13.42
C LEU A 250 -0.67 11.52 14.26
N VAL A 251 -1.55 10.99 15.10
CA VAL A 251 -2.44 11.79 15.96
C VAL A 251 -2.43 11.27 17.40
N GLY A 252 -3.09 12.00 18.31
CA GLY A 252 -3.41 11.50 19.65
C GLY A 252 -2.67 12.15 20.81
N ARG A 253 -1.62 12.96 20.54
CA ARG A 253 -1.04 13.82 21.58
C ARG A 253 -1.83 15.11 21.69
N GLU A 254 -2.20 15.49 22.91
CA GLU A 254 -2.99 16.70 23.19
C GLU A 254 -2.26 17.60 24.19
N PRO A 255 -2.43 18.94 24.12
CA PRO A 255 -1.95 19.83 25.16
C PRO A 255 -2.46 19.43 26.55
N PRO A 256 -1.64 19.52 27.61
CA PRO A 256 -0.28 20.06 27.66
C PRO A 256 0.83 18.99 27.56
N LYS A 257 0.54 17.78 27.04
CA LYS A 257 1.52 16.68 26.98
C LYS A 257 2.75 17.07 26.14
N GLU A 258 3.93 16.58 26.53
CA GLU A 258 5.14 16.75 25.73
C GLU A 258 5.09 15.92 24.43
N ASN A 259 5.97 16.25 23.49
CA ASN A 259 6.02 15.65 22.14
C ASN A 259 4.73 15.87 21.32
N LEU A 260 3.91 16.88 21.64
CA LEU A 260 2.75 17.30 20.85
C LEU A 260 3.10 17.58 19.37
N SER A 261 4.31 18.09 19.13
CA SER A 261 4.81 18.42 17.80
C SER A 261 5.02 17.21 16.89
N MET A 262 4.93 15.98 17.42
CA MET A 262 4.92 14.77 16.60
C MET A 262 3.66 14.70 15.74
N ASN A 263 2.49 15.12 16.24
CA ASN A 263 1.24 14.99 15.48
C ASN A 263 1.29 15.68 14.12
N GLY A 264 0.69 15.06 13.10
CA GLY A 264 0.47 15.60 11.77
C GLY A 264 0.72 14.58 10.65
N SER A 265 0.71 15.09 9.42
CA SER A 265 0.89 14.30 8.20
C SER A 265 2.37 14.01 7.93
N TYR A 266 2.67 12.74 7.68
CA TYR A 266 4.00 12.23 7.33
C TYR A 266 3.96 11.62 5.92
N HIS A 267 4.83 12.11 5.04
CA HIS A 267 4.87 11.69 3.64
C HIS A 267 6.08 10.81 3.36
N ILE A 268 5.89 9.81 2.49
CA ILE A 268 6.93 8.86 2.14
C ILE A 268 8.07 9.52 1.35
N VAL A 269 9.30 9.47 1.87
CA VAL A 269 10.48 10.07 1.22
C VAL A 269 11.38 9.07 0.50
N GLY A 270 11.27 7.79 0.84
CA GLY A 270 12.24 6.77 0.43
C GLY A 270 12.19 5.55 1.31
N MET A 271 13.27 4.76 1.28
CA MET A 271 13.53 3.73 2.28
C MET A 271 14.60 4.17 3.29
N HIS A 272 14.46 3.71 4.53
CA HIS A 272 15.46 3.78 5.58
C HIS A 272 15.63 2.38 6.17
N ALA A 273 16.86 1.87 6.20
CA ALA A 273 17.15 0.50 6.66
C ALA A 273 16.28 -0.58 5.97
N GLY A 274 16.01 -0.42 4.66
CA GLY A 274 15.25 -1.38 3.86
C GLY A 274 13.72 -1.33 4.01
N ARG A 275 13.18 -0.39 4.78
CA ARG A 275 11.74 -0.18 4.98
C ARG A 275 11.31 1.23 4.60
N PRO A 276 10.01 1.47 4.30
CA PRO A 276 9.50 2.81 3.99
C PRO A 276 9.85 3.84 5.08
N ALA A 277 10.24 5.04 4.67
CA ALA A 277 10.57 6.14 5.56
C ALA A 277 9.70 7.35 5.25
N TYR A 278 9.26 8.05 6.29
CA TYR A 278 8.35 9.17 6.17
C TYR A 278 8.91 10.42 6.83
N VAL A 279 8.62 11.60 6.27
CA VAL A 279 8.99 12.91 6.84
C VAL A 279 7.74 13.77 6.95
N LYS A 280 7.66 14.53 8.04
CA LYS A 280 6.53 15.39 8.35
C LYS A 280 6.38 16.51 7.33
N ALA A 281 5.14 16.78 6.93
CA ALA A 281 4.79 17.74 5.88
C ALA A 281 5.12 19.20 6.22
N ASP A 282 5.19 19.53 7.51
CA ASP A 282 5.35 20.90 8.03
C ASP A 282 6.78 21.45 7.93
N GLY A 283 7.73 20.66 7.42
CA GLY A 283 9.14 21.06 7.27
C GLY A 283 9.97 21.01 8.56
N SER A 284 9.43 20.50 9.66
CA SER A 284 10.12 20.33 10.95
C SER A 284 11.29 19.32 10.93
N ASN A 285 11.48 18.61 9.82
CA ASN A 285 12.37 17.46 9.68
C ASN A 285 12.00 16.24 10.53
N HIS A 286 10.88 16.24 11.26
CA HIS A 286 10.46 15.05 12.00
C HIS A 286 10.26 13.88 11.02
N ALA A 287 10.63 12.68 11.43
CA ALA A 287 10.53 11.50 10.58
C ALA A 287 9.97 10.29 11.32
N ILE A 288 9.33 9.40 10.56
CA ILE A 288 9.03 8.03 10.98
C ILE A 288 9.93 7.10 10.17
N ARG A 289 10.73 6.29 10.86
CA ARG A 289 11.74 5.41 10.23
C ARG A 289 11.83 4.06 10.91
N TYR A 290 12.30 3.07 10.17
CA TYR A 290 12.57 1.74 10.71
C TYR A 290 13.95 1.65 11.38
N TRP A 291 14.00 0.92 12.48
CA TRP A 291 15.20 0.59 13.25
C TRP A 291 15.39 -0.94 13.31
N PRO A 292 16.31 -1.49 12.51
CA PRO A 292 16.42 -2.94 12.31
C PRO A 292 16.94 -3.69 13.53
N ARG A 293 17.69 -3.03 14.43
CA ARG A 293 18.33 -3.70 15.57
C ARG A 293 17.31 -4.26 16.57
N GLU A 294 16.17 -3.59 16.70
CA GLU A 294 15.10 -3.98 17.63
C GLU A 294 13.78 -4.25 16.91
N ASP A 295 13.77 -4.25 15.58
CA ASP A 295 12.58 -4.40 14.76
C ASP A 295 11.48 -3.39 15.14
N ARG A 296 11.82 -2.09 15.12
CA ARG A 296 10.93 -1.01 15.57
C ARG A 296 10.72 0.08 14.53
N TRP A 297 9.55 0.69 14.55
CA TRP A 297 9.30 2.01 13.98
C TRP A 297 9.63 3.08 15.00
N LEU A 298 10.36 4.12 14.61
CA LEU A 298 10.75 5.23 15.48
C LEU A 298 10.18 6.55 14.93
N VAL A 299 9.67 7.41 15.83
CA VAL A 299 9.47 8.84 15.56
C VAL A 299 10.70 9.60 16.05
N ASP A 300 11.41 10.23 15.11
CA ASP A 300 12.64 10.99 15.37
C ASP A 300 12.40 12.45 14.99
N LEU A 301 12.49 13.36 15.97
CA LEU A 301 12.31 14.80 15.74
C LEU A 301 13.50 15.45 15.02
N ASP A 302 14.65 14.76 14.92
CA ASP A 302 15.82 15.24 14.19
C ASP A 302 15.95 14.55 12.81
N GLY A 303 14.92 13.83 12.37
CA GLY A 303 14.79 13.24 11.04
C GLY A 303 15.39 11.84 10.88
N LEU A 304 15.84 11.52 9.66
CA LEU A 304 16.31 10.15 9.32
C LEU A 304 17.76 9.88 9.77
N ARG A 305 18.00 9.81 11.09
CA ARG A 305 19.33 9.51 11.64
C ARG A 305 19.52 8.00 11.82
N ASP A 306 20.77 7.54 11.72
CA ASP A 306 21.16 6.19 12.11
C ASP A 306 21.47 6.09 13.62
N ALA A 307 20.52 6.55 14.45
CA ALA A 307 20.64 6.54 15.90
C ALA A 307 19.43 5.84 16.55
N ASP A 308 19.58 5.37 17.78
CA ASP A 308 18.52 4.77 18.60
C ASP A 308 17.73 5.82 19.43
N VAL A 309 18.17 7.08 19.43
CA VAL A 309 17.47 8.19 20.08
C VAL A 309 16.18 8.50 19.32
N CYS A 310 15.05 8.45 20.03
CA CYS A 310 13.72 8.70 19.46
C CYS A 310 12.73 9.25 20.51
N ASN A 311 11.72 9.96 20.03
CA ASN A 311 10.65 10.53 20.86
C ASN A 311 9.48 9.56 21.03
N ALA A 312 9.30 8.66 20.08
CA ALA A 312 8.38 7.54 20.20
C ALA A 312 8.92 6.32 19.45
N TYR A 313 8.49 5.13 19.86
CA TYR A 313 8.67 3.91 19.09
C TYR A 313 7.42 3.07 19.08
N ALA A 314 7.34 2.17 18.12
CA ALA A 314 6.40 1.06 18.12
C ALA A 314 7.06 -0.19 17.56
N GLU A 315 6.66 -1.35 18.05
CA GLU A 315 7.19 -2.62 17.54
C GLU A 315 6.72 -2.84 16.10
N ALA A 316 7.63 -3.22 15.21
CA ALA A 316 7.33 -3.60 13.82
C ALA A 316 7.04 -5.12 13.68
N ALA A 317 7.28 -5.87 14.76
CA ALA A 317 6.97 -7.30 14.85
C ALA A 317 5.51 -7.58 14.45
N GLY A 318 5.26 -8.71 13.78
CA GLY A 318 3.94 -9.06 13.26
C GLY A 318 3.75 -8.84 11.75
N GLY A 319 4.82 -8.44 11.05
CA GLY A 319 4.81 -8.31 9.59
C GLY A 319 4.21 -7.00 9.09
N HIS A 320 4.23 -5.95 9.91
CA HIS A 320 3.78 -4.62 9.47
C HIS A 320 4.80 -4.00 8.53
N ASP A 321 4.44 -3.86 7.25
CA ASP A 321 5.35 -3.35 6.22
C ASP A 321 5.55 -1.82 6.28
N HIS A 322 4.63 -1.10 6.93
CA HIS A 322 4.67 0.35 7.13
C HIS A 322 4.09 0.72 8.49
N PRO A 323 4.41 1.91 9.05
CA PRO A 323 3.96 2.29 10.38
C PRO A 323 2.49 2.72 10.42
N GLY A 324 1.75 2.66 9.32
CA GLY A 324 0.38 3.18 9.21
C GLY A 324 -0.71 2.17 9.56
N ASP A 325 -0.36 1.04 10.15
CA ASP A 325 -1.31 0.05 10.63
C ASP A 325 -1.85 0.46 12.01
N LEU A 326 -3.17 0.60 12.12
CA LEU A 326 -3.86 1.00 13.35
C LEU A 326 -3.65 0.04 14.52
N LYS A 327 -3.18 -1.19 14.27
CA LYS A 327 -2.87 -2.18 15.32
C LYS A 327 -1.54 -1.91 16.03
N ILE A 328 -0.71 -1.04 15.47
CA ILE A 328 0.58 -0.67 16.04
C ILE A 328 0.35 0.16 17.31
N VAL A 329 1.05 -0.20 18.37
CA VAL A 329 0.97 0.47 19.68
C VAL A 329 2.20 1.35 19.90
N TRP A 330 1.97 2.64 20.10
CA TRP A 330 3.04 3.61 20.29
C TRP A 330 3.45 3.77 21.76
N HIS A 331 4.76 3.83 21.97
CA HIS A 331 5.43 4.11 23.23
C HIS A 331 6.12 5.48 23.13
N ILE A 332 5.68 6.45 23.91
CA ILE A 332 6.15 7.84 23.84
C ILE A 332 7.11 8.13 25.00
N TRP A 333 8.23 8.78 24.70
CA TRP A 333 9.15 9.26 25.73
C TRP A 333 8.44 10.29 26.62
N GLU A 334 8.59 10.14 27.94
CA GLU A 334 8.07 11.08 28.94
C GLU A 334 9.24 11.55 29.82
N THR A 335 9.74 12.76 29.60
CA THR A 335 10.90 13.34 30.29
C THR A 335 10.73 13.31 31.81
N SER A 336 9.51 13.60 32.28
CA SER A 336 9.16 13.57 33.70
C SER A 336 9.34 12.18 34.35
N ARG A 337 9.31 11.10 33.55
CA ARG A 337 9.47 9.72 34.00
C ARG A 337 10.78 9.08 33.54
N GLY A 338 11.53 9.73 32.65
CA GLY A 338 12.79 9.24 32.10
C GLY A 338 12.69 7.90 31.36
N ARG A 339 11.54 7.62 30.73
CA ARG A 339 11.30 6.38 29.96
C ARG A 339 10.18 6.54 28.94
N HIS A 340 10.13 5.64 27.96
CA HIS A 340 8.96 5.49 27.08
C HIS A 340 7.80 4.80 27.78
N LEU A 341 6.59 5.29 27.56
CA LEU A 341 5.34 4.73 28.07
C LEU A 341 4.37 4.50 26.92
N THR A 342 3.61 3.42 26.97
CA THR A 342 2.49 3.22 26.05
C THR A 342 1.49 4.37 26.19
N ASP A 343 1.18 5.04 25.07
CA ASP A 343 0.10 6.02 24.99
C ASP A 343 -0.97 5.50 24.02
N PRO A 344 -2.07 4.90 24.52
CA PRO A 344 -3.10 4.30 23.67
C PRO A 344 -3.89 5.32 22.86
N ALA A 345 -3.75 6.62 23.12
CA ALA A 345 -4.35 7.64 22.29
C ALA A 345 -3.53 7.90 21.02
N VAL A 346 -2.22 7.57 21.02
CA VAL A 346 -1.34 7.83 19.88
C VAL A 346 -1.47 6.74 18.85
N HIS A 347 -1.86 7.14 17.64
CA HIS A 347 -2.05 6.23 16.52
C HIS A 347 -1.38 6.78 15.28
N THR A 348 -0.94 5.84 14.46
CA THR A 348 -0.60 6.07 13.06
C THR A 348 -1.58 5.34 12.18
N PHE A 349 -2.05 5.99 11.11
CA PHE A 349 -3.02 5.39 10.22
C PHE A 349 -3.00 6.01 8.83
N VAL A 350 -3.67 5.34 7.90
CA VAL A 350 -3.83 5.78 6.52
C VAL A 350 -5.28 6.21 6.34
N ALA A 351 -5.51 7.49 6.10
CA ALA A 351 -6.84 8.02 5.87
C ALA A 351 -6.83 9.23 4.94
N PRO A 352 -7.93 9.47 4.21
CA PRO A 352 -8.16 10.73 3.54
C PRO A 352 -8.02 11.88 4.54
N HIS A 353 -7.49 13.02 4.08
CA HIS A 353 -7.32 14.20 4.92
C HIS A 353 -8.64 14.95 5.06
N TRP A 354 -9.48 14.88 4.02
CA TRP A 354 -10.86 15.32 4.09
C TRP A 354 -11.81 14.29 3.54
N VAL A 355 -13.04 14.39 4.02
CA VAL A 355 -14.20 13.79 3.37
C VAL A 355 -15.14 14.92 2.98
N ARG A 356 -15.38 15.05 1.67
CA ARG A 356 -16.29 16.04 1.12
C ARG A 356 -17.66 15.41 0.92
N MET A 357 -18.64 15.92 1.66
CA MET A 357 -20.04 15.55 1.53
C MET A 357 -20.72 16.51 0.54
N THR A 358 -21.41 15.96 -0.47
CA THR A 358 -22.15 16.75 -1.48
C THR A 358 -23.48 16.11 -1.82
N GLY A 359 -24.35 16.87 -2.48
CA GLY A 359 -25.56 16.34 -3.13
C GLY A 359 -26.87 16.51 -2.36
N ARG A 360 -26.85 16.75 -1.04
CA ARG A 360 -28.10 17.07 -0.31
C ARG A 360 -28.63 18.43 -0.76
N ASP A 361 -29.89 18.49 -1.21
CA ASP A 361 -30.54 19.75 -1.59
C ASP A 361 -30.58 20.75 -0.42
N ALA A 362 -30.29 22.03 -0.69
CA ALA A 362 -30.18 23.07 0.33
C ALA A 362 -31.47 23.31 1.14
N TYR A 363 -32.63 23.00 0.56
CA TYR A 363 -33.95 23.15 1.16
C TYR A 363 -34.45 21.89 1.88
N LYS A 364 -33.75 20.75 1.73
CA LYS A 364 -34.05 19.53 2.50
C LYS A 364 -33.50 19.64 3.93
N GLU A 365 -34.13 18.91 4.85
CA GLU A 365 -33.63 18.75 6.21
C GLU A 365 -32.21 18.16 6.20
N ASN A 366 -31.39 18.54 7.19
CA ASN A 366 -29.99 18.13 7.33
C ASN A 366 -29.12 18.51 6.10
N SER A 367 -29.49 19.51 5.31
CA SER A 367 -28.66 20.01 4.19
C SER A 367 -27.28 20.52 4.62
N SER A 368 -27.15 20.90 5.88
CA SER A 368 -25.90 21.32 6.51
C SER A 368 -24.85 20.21 6.63
N ILE A 369 -25.19 18.95 6.34
CA ILE A 369 -24.22 17.84 6.24
C ILE A 369 -23.26 18.04 5.08
N ASN A 370 -23.64 18.77 4.02
CA ASN A 370 -22.77 19.05 2.89
C ASN A 370 -21.57 19.91 3.31
N GLY A 371 -20.41 19.67 2.74
CA GLY A 371 -19.17 20.42 2.99
C GLY A 371 -17.97 19.52 3.26
N ASP A 372 -16.86 20.14 3.64
CA ASP A 372 -15.59 19.46 3.86
C ASP A 372 -15.42 19.15 5.35
N TYR A 373 -15.14 17.88 5.65
CA TYR A 373 -14.80 17.42 7.00
C TYR A 373 -13.33 17.07 7.03
N GLU A 374 -12.56 17.77 7.85
CA GLU A 374 -11.13 17.57 8.06
C GLU A 374 -10.89 16.44 9.04
N LEU A 375 -9.87 15.62 8.77
CA LEU A 375 -9.42 14.58 9.68
C LEU A 375 -8.87 15.21 10.96
N VAL A 376 -9.39 14.78 12.12
CA VAL A 376 -8.96 15.36 13.40
C VAL A 376 -8.55 14.32 14.44
N ASN A 377 -9.04 13.08 14.35
CA ASN A 377 -8.75 12.07 15.36
C ASN A 377 -8.95 10.63 14.86
N VAL A 378 -8.72 9.65 15.74
CA VAL A 378 -9.17 8.28 15.62
C VAL A 378 -10.21 8.02 16.72
N VAL A 379 -11.39 7.53 16.34
CA VAL A 379 -12.48 7.17 17.26
C VAL A 379 -12.86 5.73 16.97
N GLU A 380 -12.92 4.89 18.02
CA GLU A 380 -13.26 3.46 17.90
C GLU A 380 -12.40 2.71 16.85
N GLY A 381 -11.11 3.04 16.80
CA GLY A 381 -10.14 2.41 15.89
C GLY A 381 -10.30 2.81 14.42
N LYS A 382 -11.02 3.89 14.11
CA LYS A 382 -11.21 4.40 12.75
C LYS A 382 -11.00 5.92 12.69
N ALA A 383 -10.66 6.43 11.50
CA ALA A 383 -10.49 7.86 11.25
C ALA A 383 -11.78 8.64 11.59
N ALA A 384 -11.62 9.82 12.19
CA ALA A 384 -12.72 10.68 12.60
C ALA A 384 -12.51 12.10 12.07
N TYR A 385 -13.57 12.70 11.56
CA TYR A 385 -13.52 13.94 10.80
C TYR A 385 -14.42 15.02 11.44
N LYS A 386 -14.02 16.29 11.38
CA LYS A 386 -14.80 17.44 11.86
C LYS A 386 -14.94 18.47 10.76
N LYS A 387 -16.14 19.03 10.60
CA LYS A 387 -16.39 20.14 9.67
C LYS A 387 -15.94 21.46 10.30
N GLU A 388 -15.24 22.29 9.54
CA GLU A 388 -14.74 23.58 10.04
C GLU A 388 -15.88 24.51 10.49
N GLY A 389 -15.68 25.19 11.61
CA GLY A 389 -16.59 26.21 12.12
C GLY A 389 -17.90 25.72 12.74
N CYS A 390 -18.10 24.40 12.90
CA CYS A 390 -19.26 23.81 13.55
C CYS A 390 -18.89 22.52 14.30
N ASP A 391 -19.85 21.93 15.01
CA ASP A 391 -19.64 20.69 15.78
C ASP A 391 -20.03 19.42 15.02
N HIS A 392 -20.21 19.53 13.70
CA HIS A 392 -20.51 18.37 12.87
C HIS A 392 -19.29 17.47 12.77
N VAL A 393 -19.50 16.19 13.01
CA VAL A 393 -18.44 15.18 12.90
C VAL A 393 -18.88 14.00 12.05
N ILE A 394 -17.91 13.34 11.42
CA ILE A 394 -18.06 12.00 10.87
C ILE A 394 -17.23 11.05 11.72
N ARG A 395 -17.85 10.03 12.29
CA ARG A 395 -17.17 9.02 13.12
C ARG A 395 -17.67 7.62 12.81
N TYR A 396 -16.88 6.62 13.20
CA TYR A 396 -17.28 5.24 13.13
C TYR A 396 -18.07 4.83 14.39
N TRP A 397 -19.12 4.05 14.20
CA TRP A 397 -19.92 3.44 15.25
C TRP A 397 -19.80 1.91 15.16
N PRO A 398 -19.06 1.27 16.08
CA PRO A 398 -18.77 -0.16 16.02
C PRO A 398 -19.99 -1.03 16.28
N GLY A 399 -20.99 -0.53 17.04
CA GLY A 399 -22.17 -1.31 17.43
C GLY A 399 -22.97 -1.85 16.25
N GLU A 400 -22.96 -1.14 15.12
CA GLU A 400 -23.68 -1.53 13.90
C GLU A 400 -22.79 -1.52 12.64
N ASP A 401 -21.47 -1.38 12.79
CA ASP A 401 -20.52 -1.20 11.69
C ASP A 401 -20.93 -0.05 10.75
N ARG A 402 -21.10 1.16 11.29
CA ARG A 402 -21.59 2.34 10.55
C ARG A 402 -20.64 3.52 10.59
N TRP A 403 -20.60 4.29 9.51
CA TRP A 403 -20.17 5.68 9.54
C TRP A 403 -21.38 6.54 9.88
N ILE A 404 -21.23 7.49 10.81
CA ILE A 404 -22.31 8.37 11.23
C ILE A 404 -21.89 9.83 11.14
N ILE A 405 -22.84 10.69 10.75
CA ILE A 405 -22.72 12.14 10.85
C ILE A 405 -23.55 12.61 12.03
N ASP A 406 -22.89 13.21 13.00
CA ASP A 406 -23.47 13.72 14.24
C ASP A 406 -23.32 15.24 14.23
N LEU A 407 -24.45 15.97 14.27
CA LEU A 407 -24.45 17.43 14.21
C LEU A 407 -24.48 18.10 15.60
N GLU A 408 -24.65 17.33 16.68
CA GLU A 408 -24.95 17.88 18.01
C GLU A 408 -23.99 17.37 19.09
N ALA A 409 -23.75 16.06 19.18
CA ALA A 409 -23.02 15.45 20.29
C ALA A 409 -21.52 15.27 20.00
N GLY A 410 -21.07 15.61 18.78
CA GLY A 410 -19.68 15.52 18.37
C GLY A 410 -19.14 14.08 18.46
N PHE A 411 -17.89 13.92 18.90
CA PHE A 411 -17.21 12.61 18.92
C PHE A 411 -17.68 11.64 20.01
N HIS A 412 -18.43 12.13 21.00
CA HIS A 412 -18.85 11.35 22.18
C HIS A 412 -20.34 11.00 22.17
N GLY A 413 -21.04 11.24 21.04
CA GLY A 413 -22.43 10.87 20.90
C GLY A 413 -22.66 9.36 20.94
N GLY A 414 -23.89 8.97 21.29
CA GLY A 414 -24.34 7.57 21.19
C GLY A 414 -24.61 7.16 19.74
N ASP A 415 -25.67 6.36 19.56
CA ASP A 415 -26.20 5.92 18.26
C ASP A 415 -27.11 6.97 17.57
N VAL A 416 -27.32 8.12 18.20
CA VAL A 416 -28.07 9.24 17.63
C VAL A 416 -27.23 9.89 16.52
N ALA A 417 -27.75 9.89 15.29
CA ALA A 417 -27.08 10.44 14.13
C ALA A 417 -28.06 11.12 13.17
N ASN A 418 -27.65 12.23 12.57
CA ASN A 418 -28.42 12.93 11.54
C ASN A 418 -28.30 12.21 10.17
N ALA A 419 -27.20 11.48 9.96
CA ALA A 419 -27.01 10.61 8.82
C ALA A 419 -26.14 9.41 9.17
N TYR A 420 -26.30 8.30 8.45
CA TYR A 420 -25.38 7.17 8.55
C TYR A 420 -25.15 6.49 7.20
N ALA A 421 -24.07 5.74 7.10
CA ALA A 421 -23.84 4.76 6.04
C ALA A 421 -23.28 3.48 6.65
N ASP A 422 -23.81 2.31 6.27
CA ASP A 422 -23.26 1.03 6.71
C ASP A 422 -21.82 0.89 6.16
N ALA A 423 -20.83 0.80 7.04
CA ALA A 423 -19.42 0.82 6.67
C ALA A 423 -19.04 -0.38 5.80
N LYS A 424 -19.59 -1.57 6.09
CA LYS A 424 -19.41 -2.79 5.27
C LYS A 424 -17.94 -3.09 4.97
N GLY A 425 -17.08 -2.86 5.96
CA GLY A 425 -15.62 -3.01 5.84
C GLY A 425 -14.88 -1.84 5.18
N ALA A 426 -15.54 -0.76 4.77
CA ALA A 426 -14.88 0.44 4.27
C ALA A 426 -13.95 1.03 5.34
N GLU A 427 -12.74 1.41 4.92
CA GLU A 427 -11.74 1.96 5.83
C GLU A 427 -12.01 3.42 6.21
N HIS A 428 -12.73 4.16 5.37
CA HIS A 428 -13.07 5.57 5.57
C HIS A 428 -14.48 5.90 5.01
N PRO A 429 -15.11 7.00 5.45
CA PRO A 429 -16.47 7.36 5.03
C PRO A 429 -16.54 7.92 3.60
N GLY A 430 -15.43 8.36 3.01
CA GLY A 430 -15.36 8.82 1.61
C GLY A 430 -15.34 7.71 0.56
N ASN A 431 -15.80 6.50 0.88
CA ASN A 431 -15.92 5.41 -0.09
C ASN A 431 -17.19 5.61 -0.92
N SER A 432 -17.04 5.74 -2.24
CA SER A 432 -18.14 6.02 -3.17
C SER A 432 -19.21 4.93 -3.27
N GLU A 433 -18.95 3.74 -2.72
CA GLU A 433 -19.92 2.63 -2.68
C GLU A 433 -20.84 2.68 -1.45
N LEU A 434 -20.61 3.62 -0.54
CA LEU A 434 -21.45 3.85 0.63
C LEU A 434 -22.71 4.62 0.23
N VAL A 435 -23.86 4.10 0.66
CA VAL A 435 -25.15 4.78 0.52
C VAL A 435 -25.48 5.45 1.85
N TRP A 436 -25.67 6.77 1.82
CA TRP A 436 -26.01 7.55 3.00
C TRP A 436 -27.51 7.57 3.23
N HIS A 437 -27.90 7.34 4.48
CA HIS A 437 -29.26 7.40 4.98
C HIS A 437 -29.40 8.61 5.88
N ILE A 438 -30.27 9.56 5.51
CA ILE A 438 -30.43 10.84 6.20
C ILE A 438 -31.71 10.82 7.03
N TRP A 439 -31.67 11.30 8.27
CA TRP A 439 -32.87 11.43 9.09
C TRP A 439 -33.84 12.44 8.45
N GLU A 440 -35.09 12.03 8.28
CA GLU A 440 -36.16 12.90 7.81
C GLU A 440 -37.29 12.93 8.85
N THR A 441 -37.45 14.06 9.54
CA THR A 441 -38.45 14.26 10.60
C THR A 441 -39.87 14.02 10.09
N ALA A 442 -40.16 14.38 8.84
CA ALA A 442 -41.46 14.12 8.21
C ALA A 442 -41.79 12.61 8.08
N GLN A 443 -40.77 11.75 7.99
CA GLN A 443 -40.94 10.29 7.93
C GLN A 443 -40.67 9.60 9.27
N GLY A 444 -40.04 10.30 10.23
CA GLY A 444 -39.64 9.73 11.53
C GLY A 444 -38.63 8.60 11.40
N ARG A 445 -37.78 8.61 10.38
CA ARG A 445 -36.77 7.57 10.11
C ARG A 445 -35.64 8.09 9.21
N HIS A 446 -34.53 7.36 9.15
CA HIS A 446 -33.52 7.57 8.12
C HIS A 446 -33.97 7.02 6.76
N VAL A 447 -33.72 7.80 5.70
CA VAL A 447 -34.12 7.50 4.32
C VAL A 447 -32.87 7.52 3.46
N ALA A 448 -32.71 6.52 2.59
CA ALA A 448 -31.60 6.49 1.65
C ALA A 448 -31.65 7.72 0.73
N ASP A 449 -30.54 8.44 0.64
CA ASP A 449 -30.37 9.58 -0.26
C ASP A 449 -29.21 9.29 -1.22
N GLU A 450 -29.53 8.75 -2.39
CA GLU A 450 -28.56 8.39 -3.43
C GLU A 450 -27.87 9.60 -4.06
N GLU A 451 -28.42 10.81 -3.86
CA GLU A 451 -27.79 12.05 -4.32
C GLU A 451 -26.63 12.43 -3.39
N VAL A 452 -26.63 11.97 -2.13
CA VAL A 452 -25.58 12.28 -1.15
C VAL A 452 -24.35 11.43 -1.38
N LEU A 453 -23.26 12.09 -1.79
CA LEU A 453 -21.98 11.47 -2.07
C LEU A 453 -20.93 11.93 -1.06
N ALA A 454 -20.10 10.97 -0.63
CA ALA A 454 -18.90 11.22 0.17
C ALA A 454 -17.65 10.98 -0.68
N GLU A 455 -16.86 12.02 -0.91
CA GLU A 455 -15.61 11.95 -1.66
C GLU A 455 -14.42 11.98 -0.70
N ALA A 456 -13.56 10.95 -0.75
CA ALA A 456 -12.28 10.94 -0.05
C ALA A 456 -11.25 11.85 -0.75
N ILE A 457 -10.79 12.88 -0.06
CA ILE A 457 -9.79 13.83 -0.56
C ILE A 457 -8.48 13.60 0.19
N TRP A 458 -7.43 13.31 -0.57
CA TRP A 458 -6.08 13.12 -0.07
C TRP A 458 -5.25 14.37 -0.35
N HIS A 459 -4.36 14.77 0.56
CA HIS A 459 -3.35 15.77 0.23
C HIS A 459 -2.55 15.31 -1.00
N SER A 460 -2.27 16.26 -1.87
CA SER A 460 -1.29 16.04 -2.94
C SER A 460 0.03 15.61 -2.31
N THR A 461 0.71 14.65 -2.93
CA THR A 461 2.09 14.34 -2.57
C THR A 461 2.89 15.64 -2.53
N PRO A 462 3.63 15.92 -1.45
CA PRO A 462 4.37 17.16 -1.30
C PRO A 462 5.27 17.36 -2.50
N ASP A 463 5.43 18.61 -2.87
CA ASP A 463 6.50 18.97 -3.78
C ASP A 463 7.83 18.74 -3.05
N TRP A 464 8.42 17.56 -3.25
CA TRP A 464 9.67 17.14 -2.63
C TRP A 464 10.84 18.09 -2.90
N SER A 465 10.74 18.94 -3.93
CA SER A 465 11.70 20.01 -4.17
C SER A 465 11.75 21.05 -3.05
N LYS A 466 10.64 21.21 -2.33
CA LYS A 466 10.45 22.21 -1.29
C LYS A 466 10.72 21.67 0.11
N VAL A 467 10.84 20.35 0.27
CA VAL A 467 11.11 19.73 1.57
C VAL A 467 12.61 19.83 1.89
N PRO A 468 13.01 20.62 2.91
CA PRO A 468 14.41 20.75 3.30
C PRO A 468 15.01 19.37 3.65
N GLY A 469 16.25 19.12 3.23
CA GLY A 469 16.94 17.85 3.53
C GLY A 469 16.73 16.73 2.52
N ALA A 470 15.65 16.73 1.73
CA ALA A 470 15.45 15.76 0.64
C ALA A 470 16.56 15.87 -0.44
N ALA A 471 17.04 17.09 -0.69
CA ALA A 471 18.11 17.34 -1.67
C ALA A 471 19.54 17.06 -1.15
N LYS A 472 19.75 17.02 0.18
CA LYS A 472 21.11 17.03 0.76
C LYS A 472 21.70 15.64 1.03
N ARG A 473 20.93 14.55 0.88
CA ARG A 473 21.35 13.22 1.36
C ARG A 473 22.06 12.30 0.37
N ASN A 474 22.15 12.61 -0.92
CA ASN A 474 22.55 11.60 -1.92
C ASN A 474 24.04 11.55 -2.28
N VAL A 475 24.93 12.10 -1.46
CA VAL A 475 26.38 11.94 -1.67
C VAL A 475 27.09 11.79 -0.32
N VAL A 476 26.77 10.74 0.42
CA VAL A 476 27.84 10.09 1.18
C VAL A 476 28.46 9.13 0.17
N GLU A 477 29.42 9.64 -0.62
CA GLU A 477 30.34 8.75 -1.32
C GLU A 477 30.93 7.87 -0.22
N VAL A 478 30.62 6.58 -0.25
CA VAL A 478 31.38 5.58 0.47
C VAL A 478 32.78 5.68 -0.15
N SER A 479 33.62 6.52 0.44
CA SER A 479 35.05 6.53 0.17
C SER A 479 35.50 5.12 0.48
N THR A 480 35.64 4.30 -0.55
CA THR A 480 36.52 3.15 -0.48
C THR A 480 37.91 3.74 -0.37
N ASP A 481 38.31 4.09 0.85
CA ASP A 481 39.69 4.37 1.18
C ASP A 481 40.46 3.13 0.76
N LYS A 482 41.03 3.19 -0.44
CA LYS A 482 42.10 2.31 -0.87
C LYS A 482 43.21 2.55 0.12
N GLU A 483 43.39 1.63 1.06
CA GLU A 483 44.63 1.48 1.80
C GLU A 483 45.78 1.52 0.78
N GLY A 484 46.49 2.65 0.78
CA GLY A 484 47.75 2.80 0.10
C GLY A 484 48.75 1.88 0.79
N VAL A 485 49.03 0.74 0.17
CA VAL A 485 50.22 -0.04 0.45
C VAL A 485 51.41 0.79 -0.02
N GLU A 486 51.98 1.60 0.87
CA GLU A 486 53.30 2.20 0.68
C GLU A 486 54.36 1.10 0.61
N ALA A 487 54.80 0.78 -0.61
CA ALA A 487 56.02 0.04 -0.83
C ALA A 487 57.22 0.92 -0.43
N ARG A 488 57.71 0.76 0.81
CA ARG A 488 59.02 1.27 1.20
C ARG A 488 60.11 0.58 0.38
N HIS A 489 60.81 1.37 -0.42
CA HIS A 489 62.13 1.03 -0.94
C HIS A 489 63.11 0.78 0.22
N GLY A 490 63.59 -0.46 0.32
CA GLY A 490 64.82 -0.78 1.04
C GLY A 490 65.96 -0.86 0.04
N GLY A 491 66.81 0.18 0.02
CA GLY A 491 68.17 0.06 -0.49
C GLY A 491 69.06 -0.63 0.55
N GLY A 492 69.89 -1.55 0.09
CA GLY A 492 70.86 -2.32 0.86
C GLY A 492 71.51 -3.36 -0.03
#